data_AF-T0FNZ4-F1
#
_entry.id   AF-T0FNZ4-F1
#
_cell.length_a   1.000
_cell.length_b   1.000
_cell.length_c   1.000
_cell.angle_alpha   90.00
_cell.angle_beta   90.00
_cell.angle_gamma   90.00
#
_symmetry.space_group_name_H-M   'P 1'
#
loop_
_entity.id
_entity.type
_entity.pdbx_description
1 polymer ?
#
loop_
_entity_poly.entity_id
_entity_poly.type
_entity_poly.pdbx_seq_one_letter_code
_entity_poly.pdbx_strand_id
1 'polypeptide(L)'
;MAKTKPISQSHNDQQILKIIETFKEAQTNALQKLASREDNEFKPGSLNWWSGKVGSIIQNASEIRDRFQRGQFALKTFDDDAAIQAIGNNIKTSARKNLEEIIRISVTMYYQFCIDTDEIKNKGKR
;
A
#
# COMPACT_ATOMS: atom_id res chain seq x y z
N MET A 1 14.50 48.02 -13.66
CA MET A 1 13.68 47.22 -12.71
C MET A 1 12.25 47.24 -13.24
N ALA A 2 11.43 46.20 -13.29
CA ALA A 2 11.57 44.75 -13.11
C ALA A 2 10.48 44.10 -14.01
N LYS A 3 10.78 42.95 -14.61
CA LYS A 3 9.87 42.18 -15.47
C LYS A 3 8.81 41.47 -14.61
N THR A 4 7.53 41.53 -14.97
CA THR A 4 6.48 40.68 -14.38
C THR A 4 5.66 39.96 -15.44
N LYS A 5 5.83 38.64 -15.47
CA LYS A 5 4.87 37.59 -15.87
C LYS A 5 5.22 36.34 -15.02
N PRO A 6 4.31 35.38 -14.75
CA PRO A 6 3.07 35.13 -15.50
C PRO A 6 1.80 34.88 -14.66
N ILE A 7 0.64 35.24 -15.23
CA ILE A 7 -0.72 35.02 -14.71
C ILE A 7 -1.18 33.54 -14.85
N SER A 8 -0.37 32.67 -15.46
CA SER A 8 -0.74 31.29 -15.82
C SER A 8 -0.68 30.25 -14.69
N GLN A 9 -0.09 30.56 -13.53
CA GLN A 9 -0.05 29.62 -12.38
C GLN A 9 -1.38 29.56 -11.62
N SER A 10 -2.04 30.71 -11.47
CA SER A 10 -3.28 30.82 -10.67
C SER A 10 -4.45 29.99 -11.19
N HIS A 11 -4.53 29.76 -12.51
CA HIS A 11 -5.64 29.02 -13.12
C HIS A 11 -5.52 27.50 -12.93
N ASN A 12 -4.29 26.97 -12.89
CA ASN A 12 -4.04 25.55 -12.63
C ASN A 12 -4.33 25.18 -11.17
N ASP A 13 -4.01 26.06 -10.23
CA ASP A 13 -4.25 25.84 -8.81
C ASP A 13 -5.75 25.72 -8.50
N GLN A 14 -6.58 26.52 -9.17
CA GLN A 14 -8.05 26.43 -9.05
C GLN A 14 -8.62 25.12 -9.61
N GLN A 15 -8.05 24.59 -10.70
CA GLN A 15 -8.46 23.30 -11.25
C GLN A 15 -8.05 22.14 -10.33
N ILE A 16 -6.85 22.21 -9.74
CA ILE A 16 -6.37 21.22 -8.78
C ILE A 16 -7.26 21.21 -7.52
N LEU A 17 -7.61 22.38 -6.99
CA LEU A 17 -8.51 22.49 -5.83
C LEU A 17 -9.89 21.86 -6.11
N LYS A 18 -10.44 22.10 -7.31
CA LYS A 18 -11.72 21.51 -7.72
C LYS A 18 -11.65 19.99 -7.84
N ILE A 19 -10.54 19.44 -8.36
CA ILE A 19 -10.30 17.99 -8.42
C ILE A 19 -10.21 17.40 -7.01
N ILE A 20 -9.49 18.06 -6.09
CA ILE A 20 -9.36 17.62 -4.69
C ILE A 20 -10.73 17.60 -4.00
N GLU A 21 -11.55 18.62 -4.22
CA GLU A 21 -12.91 18.71 -3.66
C GLU A 21 -13.82 17.60 -4.19
N THR A 22 -13.80 17.36 -5.50
CA THR A 22 -14.56 16.26 -6.13
C THR A 22 -14.13 14.89 -5.57
N PHE A 23 -12.82 14.72 -5.31
CA PHE A 23 -12.28 13.49 -4.72
C PHE A 23 -12.72 13.31 -3.27
N LYS A 24 -12.76 14.40 -2.49
CA LYS A 24 -13.28 14.38 -1.11
C LYS A 24 -14.76 14.03 -1.07
N GLU A 25 -15.57 14.57 -1.98
CA GLU A 25 -16.99 14.21 -2.07
C GLU A 25 -17.20 12.74 -2.46
N ALA A 26 -16.43 12.24 -3.43
CA ALA A 26 -16.46 10.83 -3.80
C ALA A 26 -16.05 9.91 -2.64
N GLN A 27 -15.03 10.32 -1.88
CA GLN A 27 -14.60 9.64 -0.66
C GLN A 27 -15.70 9.65 0.40
N THR A 28 -16.31 10.80 0.69
CA THR A 28 -17.41 10.92 1.67
C THR A 28 -18.61 10.09 1.27
N ASN A 29 -18.99 10.08 -0.02
CA ASN A 29 -20.10 9.27 -0.53
C ASN A 29 -19.79 7.76 -0.49
N ALA A 30 -18.53 7.37 -0.75
CA ALA A 30 -18.09 5.98 -0.59
C ALA A 30 -18.15 5.57 0.89
N LEU A 31 -17.68 6.43 1.80
CA LEU A 31 -17.74 6.20 3.25
C LEU A 31 -19.18 6.13 3.77
N GLN A 32 -20.10 6.94 3.26
CA GLN A 32 -21.52 6.87 3.61
C GLN A 32 -22.19 5.59 3.09
N LYS A 33 -21.87 5.14 1.86
CA LYS A 33 -22.33 3.85 1.32
C LYS A 33 -21.71 2.65 2.05
N LEU A 34 -20.55 2.82 2.67
CA LEU A 34 -19.90 1.83 3.54
C LEU A 34 -20.55 1.80 4.93
N ALA A 35 -20.94 2.96 5.47
CA ALA A 35 -21.69 3.07 6.73
C ALA A 35 -23.12 2.49 6.64
N SER A 36 -23.68 2.34 5.44
CA SER A 36 -25.06 1.88 5.22
C SER A 36 -25.20 0.38 4.90
N ARG A 37 -24.15 -0.43 5.01
CA ARG A 37 -24.16 -1.85 4.60
C ARG A 37 -23.88 -2.78 5.79
N GLU A 38 -24.95 -3.05 6.54
CA GLU A 38 -25.06 -4.09 7.57
C GLU A 38 -25.10 -5.50 6.93
N ASP A 39 -24.29 -6.46 7.44
CA ASP A 39 -24.57 -7.93 7.59
C ASP A 39 -23.25 -8.74 7.69
N ASN A 40 -22.78 -9.20 8.86
CA ASN A 40 -23.18 -10.35 9.70
C ASN A 40 -22.09 -11.45 9.79
N GLU A 41 -21.70 -11.78 11.04
CA GLU A 41 -20.88 -12.91 11.55
C GLU A 41 -19.40 -13.08 11.14
N PHE A 42 -18.55 -13.55 12.07
CA PHE A 42 -17.17 -13.99 11.79
C PHE A 42 -17.23 -15.31 11.01
N LYS A 43 -17.24 -15.21 9.69
CA LYS A 43 -17.33 -16.35 8.77
C LYS A 43 -16.00 -17.11 8.77
N PRO A 44 -15.95 -18.45 8.69
CA PRO A 44 -14.69 -19.20 8.48
C PRO A 44 -13.84 -18.68 7.29
N GLY A 45 -14.47 -18.01 6.32
CA GLY A 45 -13.80 -17.28 5.24
C GLY A 45 -12.92 -16.12 5.71
N SER A 46 -13.18 -15.49 6.86
CA SER A 46 -12.32 -14.46 7.45
C SER A 46 -11.01 -15.04 7.95
N LEU A 47 -11.00 -16.20 8.62
CA LEU A 47 -9.77 -16.87 9.05
C LEU A 47 -8.91 -17.27 7.83
N ASN A 48 -9.53 -17.82 6.79
CA ASN A 48 -8.84 -18.15 5.54
C ASN A 48 -8.30 -16.90 4.83
N TRP A 49 -9.03 -15.79 4.89
CA TRP A 49 -8.59 -14.50 4.38
C TRP A 49 -7.39 -13.97 5.15
N TRP A 50 -7.46 -13.90 6.49
CA TRP A 50 -6.37 -13.47 7.37
C TRP A 50 -5.13 -14.34 7.18
N SER A 51 -5.29 -15.67 7.17
CA SER A 51 -4.22 -16.63 6.92
C SER A 51 -3.57 -16.43 5.54
N GLY A 52 -4.36 -16.24 4.49
CA GLY A 52 -3.86 -15.96 3.15
C GLY A 52 -3.07 -14.65 3.06
N LYS A 53 -3.51 -13.60 3.76
CA LYS A 53 -2.83 -12.30 3.80
C LYS A 53 -1.51 -12.37 4.57
N VAL A 54 -1.51 -13.02 5.74
CA VAL A 54 -0.28 -13.28 6.51
C VAL A 54 0.69 -14.14 5.69
N GLY A 55 0.21 -15.21 5.06
CA GLY A 55 1.02 -16.07 4.19
C GLY A 55 1.66 -15.28 3.03
N SER A 56 0.91 -14.38 2.40
CA SER A 56 1.43 -13.51 1.34
C SER A 56 2.48 -12.52 1.85
N ILE A 57 2.33 -11.95 3.06
CA ILE A 57 3.37 -11.13 3.69
C ILE A 57 4.64 -11.95 3.90
N ILE A 58 4.52 -13.16 4.48
CA ILE A 58 5.65 -14.06 4.74
C ILE A 58 6.35 -14.42 3.43
N GLN A 59 5.60 -14.72 2.37
CA GLN A 59 6.17 -15.03 1.05
C GLN A 59 6.97 -13.85 0.50
N ASN A 60 6.39 -12.65 0.46
CA ASN A 60 7.07 -11.45 -0.03
C ASN A 60 8.34 -11.15 0.79
N ALA A 61 8.28 -11.29 2.11
CA ALA A 61 9.42 -11.08 3.00
C ALA A 61 10.52 -12.14 2.81
N SER A 62 10.13 -13.41 2.59
CA SER A 62 11.06 -14.50 2.31
C SER A 62 11.77 -14.30 0.98
N GLU A 63 11.05 -13.88 -0.05
CA GLU A 63 11.62 -13.58 -1.37
C GLU A 63 12.64 -12.43 -1.30
N ILE A 64 12.38 -11.40 -0.47
CA ILE A 64 13.37 -10.35 -0.19
C ILE A 64 14.64 -10.99 0.38
N ARG A 65 14.51 -11.72 1.49
CA ARG A 65 15.66 -12.36 2.16
C ARG A 65 16.46 -13.24 1.21
N ASP A 66 15.79 -14.09 0.45
CA ASP A 66 16.43 -15.04 -0.46
C ASP A 66 17.19 -14.31 -1.59
N ARG A 67 16.64 -13.21 -2.13
CA ARG A 67 17.34 -12.40 -3.14
C ARG A 67 18.56 -11.69 -2.57
N PHE A 68 18.49 -11.20 -1.34
CA PHE A 68 19.66 -10.62 -0.66
C PHE A 68 20.75 -11.68 -0.40
N GLN A 69 20.38 -12.89 0.02
CA GLN A 69 21.34 -13.98 0.22
C GLN A 69 22.01 -14.41 -1.09
N ARG A 70 21.22 -14.62 -2.15
CA ARG A 70 21.75 -14.94 -3.48
C ARG A 70 22.61 -13.81 -4.04
N GLY A 71 22.21 -12.56 -3.79
CA GLY A 71 22.99 -11.37 -4.11
C GLY A 71 24.34 -11.36 -3.44
N GLN A 72 24.41 -11.62 -2.14
CA GLN A 72 25.68 -11.71 -1.42
C GLN A 72 26.59 -12.82 -1.98
N PHE A 73 26.02 -13.94 -2.41
CA PHE A 73 26.80 -14.98 -3.07
C PHE A 73 27.33 -14.52 -4.43
N ALA A 74 26.48 -13.95 -5.27
CA ALA A 74 26.86 -13.46 -6.60
C ALA A 74 27.91 -12.35 -6.52
N LEU A 75 27.78 -11.42 -5.58
CA LEU A 75 28.75 -10.34 -5.34
C LEU A 75 30.13 -10.84 -4.87
N LYS A 76 30.25 -12.08 -4.39
CA LYS A 76 31.54 -12.73 -4.10
C LYS A 76 32.16 -13.39 -5.33
N THR A 77 31.39 -13.56 -6.41
CA THR A 77 31.80 -14.27 -7.63
C THR A 77 32.18 -13.33 -8.77
N PHE A 78 31.58 -12.14 -8.83
CA PHE A 78 31.87 -11.13 -9.86
C PHE A 78 32.78 -10.03 -9.32
N ASP A 79 33.82 -9.70 -10.08
CA ASP A 79 34.79 -8.62 -9.75
C ASP A 79 34.60 -7.36 -10.61
N ASP A 80 33.69 -7.35 -11.60
CA ASP A 80 33.42 -6.17 -12.40
C ASP A 80 32.30 -5.30 -11.80
N ASP A 81 32.57 -4.00 -11.70
CA ASP A 81 31.66 -3.02 -11.12
C ASP A 81 30.30 -2.97 -11.82
N ALA A 82 30.25 -3.23 -13.15
CA ALA A 82 29.00 -3.16 -13.89
C ALA A 82 28.06 -4.32 -13.52
N ALA A 83 28.57 -5.56 -13.38
CA ALA A 83 27.77 -6.68 -12.90
C ALA A 83 27.35 -6.51 -11.45
N ILE A 84 28.26 -6.04 -10.58
CA ILE A 84 27.95 -5.74 -9.17
C ILE A 84 26.78 -4.75 -9.06
N GLN A 85 26.84 -3.65 -9.82
CA GLN A 85 25.78 -2.64 -9.85
C GLN A 85 24.47 -3.20 -10.42
N ALA A 86 24.53 -3.98 -11.50
CA ALA A 86 23.34 -4.59 -12.11
C ALA A 86 22.63 -5.55 -11.14
N ILE A 87 23.39 -6.41 -10.45
CA ILE A 87 22.88 -7.34 -9.43
C ILE A 87 22.25 -6.56 -8.28
N GLY A 88 22.96 -5.55 -7.76
CA GLY A 88 22.48 -4.70 -6.67
C GLY A 88 21.18 -3.97 -7.02
N ASN A 89 21.09 -3.40 -8.22
CA ASN A 89 19.90 -2.69 -8.69
C ASN A 89 18.70 -3.62 -8.89
N ASN A 90 18.92 -4.83 -9.39
CA ASN A 90 17.86 -5.84 -9.52
C ASN A 90 17.28 -6.23 -8.15
N ILE A 91 18.15 -6.50 -7.17
CA ILE A 91 17.75 -6.86 -5.80
C ILE A 91 16.97 -5.71 -5.16
N LYS A 92 17.47 -4.48 -5.25
CA LYS A 92 16.78 -3.29 -4.70
C LYS A 92 15.39 -3.10 -5.33
N THR A 93 15.28 -3.23 -6.65
CA THR A 93 14.02 -3.06 -7.37
C THR A 93 13.00 -4.12 -6.96
N SER A 94 13.43 -5.39 -6.90
CA SER A 94 12.54 -6.47 -6.45
C SER A 94 12.15 -6.31 -4.98
N ALA A 95 13.08 -5.89 -4.13
CA ALA A 95 12.81 -5.68 -2.71
C ALA A 95 11.80 -4.56 -2.49
N ARG A 96 11.93 -3.45 -3.23
CA ARG A 96 10.96 -2.35 -3.22
C ARG A 96 9.56 -2.85 -3.59
N LYS A 97 9.43 -3.59 -4.69
CA LYS A 97 8.13 -4.12 -5.13
C LYS A 97 7.49 -5.01 -4.05
N ASN A 98 8.27 -5.90 -3.46
CA ASN A 98 7.76 -6.80 -2.42
C ASN A 98 7.41 -6.04 -1.12
N LEU A 99 8.16 -4.98 -0.76
CA LEU A 99 7.83 -4.11 0.36
C LEU A 99 6.54 -3.32 0.13
N GLU A 100 6.36 -2.75 -1.08
CA GLU A 100 5.12 -2.06 -1.45
C GLU A 100 3.91 -3.00 -1.35
N GLU A 101 4.07 -4.26 -1.75
CA GLU A 101 3.03 -5.28 -1.63
C GLU A 101 2.72 -5.65 -0.17
N ILE A 102 3.75 -5.82 0.67
CA ILE A 102 3.58 -6.05 2.11
C ILE A 102 2.83 -4.89 2.76
N ILE A 103 3.17 -3.64 2.43
CA ILE A 103 2.48 -2.45 2.96
C ILE A 103 1.02 -2.46 2.52
N ARG A 104 0.76 -2.70 1.24
CA ARG A 104 -0.62 -2.78 0.70
C ARG A 104 -1.47 -3.83 1.43
N ILE A 105 -0.91 -5.02 1.63
CA ILE A 105 -1.59 -6.12 2.35
C ILE A 105 -1.80 -5.73 3.82
N SER A 106 -0.77 -5.21 4.49
CA SER A 106 -0.82 -4.80 5.90
C SER A 106 -1.86 -3.70 6.15
N VAL A 107 -1.93 -2.71 5.26
CA VAL A 107 -2.93 -1.64 5.33
C VAL A 107 -4.33 -2.20 5.15
N THR A 108 -4.52 -3.09 4.17
CA THR A 108 -5.82 -3.76 3.95
C THR A 108 -6.26 -4.55 5.19
N MET A 109 -5.33 -5.29 5.79
CA MET A 109 -5.55 -6.02 7.03
C MET A 109 -5.91 -5.07 8.18
N TYR A 110 -5.14 -4.00 8.39
CA TYR A 110 -5.42 -3.03 9.46
C TYR A 110 -6.80 -2.40 9.32
N TYR A 111 -7.20 -2.00 8.11
CA TYR A 111 -8.55 -1.48 7.87
C TYR A 111 -9.62 -2.52 8.19
N GLN A 112 -9.43 -3.77 7.78
CA GLN A 112 -10.37 -4.84 8.11
C GLN A 112 -10.47 -5.06 9.63
N PHE A 113 -9.34 -5.03 10.34
CA PHE A 113 -9.33 -5.12 11.81
C PHE A 113 -10.10 -3.98 12.49
N CYS A 114 -9.94 -2.75 11.99
CA CYS A 114 -10.69 -1.60 12.51
C CYS A 114 -12.20 -1.76 12.28
N ILE A 115 -12.60 -2.20 11.08
CA ILE A 115 -14.01 -2.51 10.76
C ILE A 115 -14.55 -3.58 11.72
N ASP A 116 -13.84 -4.70 11.86
CA ASP A 116 -14.23 -5.80 12.74
C ASP A 116 -14.35 -5.35 14.22
N THR A 117 -13.46 -4.47 14.68
CA THR A 117 -13.46 -3.96 16.06
C THR A 117 -14.62 -3.00 16.34
N ASP A 118 -14.94 -2.14 15.36
CA ASP A 118 -16.08 -1.23 15.45
C ASP A 118 -17.40 -2.01 15.40
N GLU A 119 -17.48 -3.09 14.61
CA GLU A 119 -18.60 -4.04 14.64
C GLU A 119 -18.81 -4.67 16.03
N ILE A 120 -17.74 -5.05 16.75
CA ILE A 120 -17.82 -5.64 18.09
C ILE A 120 -18.33 -4.63 19.13
N LYS A 121 -17.81 -3.39 19.12
CA LYS A 121 -18.23 -2.36 20.08
C LYS A 121 -19.70 -1.97 19.94
N ASN A 122 -20.23 -2.02 18.72
CA ASN A 122 -21.64 -1.72 18.45
C ASN A 122 -22.59 -2.87 18.85
N LYS A 123 -22.10 -4.12 18.92
CA LYS A 123 -22.88 -5.27 19.42
C LYS A 123 -23.11 -5.25 20.94
N GLY A 124 -22.19 -4.69 21.73
CA GLY A 124 -22.30 -4.62 23.19
C GLY A 124 -23.22 -3.51 23.73
N LYS A 125 -23.78 -2.67 22.86
CA LYS A 125 -24.67 -1.55 23.23
C LYS A 125 -26.14 -1.77 22.84
N ARG A 126 -26.49 -2.90 22.23
CA ARG A 126 -27.89 -3.32 22.00
C ARG A 126 -28.40 -4.12 23.18
#